data_AF-A0A345JQ72-F1
#
_entry.id   AF-A0A345JQ72-F1
#
_cell.length_a   1.000
_cell.length_b   1.000
_cell.length_c   1.000
_cell.angle_alpha   90.00
_cell.angle_beta   90.00
_cell.angle_gamma   90.00
#
_symmetry.space_group_name_H-M   'P 1'
#
loop_
_entity.id
_entity.type
_entity.pdbx_description
1 polymer ?
#
loop_
_entity_poly.entity_id
_entity_poly.type
_entity_poly.pdbx_seq_one_letter_code
_entity_poly.pdbx_strand_id
1 'polypeptide(L)'
;MRCLTKVTEQTFKLKLQNWHNKYQGFLDEYSVNQDTGEITYTHQRLRAAYSSLCANLDYLFTYKKYKGFYIPNTTNHLDGGKFADLKNRIKVHRGLSKKLKLKLVDFYMHNNGKKF
;
A
#
# COMPACT_ATOMS: atom_id res chain seq x y z
N MET A 1 8.97 10.35 -10.27
CA MET A 1 9.15 9.88 -8.87
C MET A 1 10.36 8.90 -8.77
N ARG A 2 11.60 9.35 -9.07
CA ARG A 2 12.79 8.47 -9.19
C ARG A 2 13.66 8.37 -7.91
N CYS A 3 13.19 8.86 -6.77
CA CYS A 3 14.04 9.08 -5.58
C CYS A 3 13.85 8.08 -4.43
N LEU A 4 12.73 7.35 -4.33
CA LEU A 4 12.47 6.51 -3.15
C LEU A 4 13.49 5.37 -2.99
N THR A 5 13.91 4.77 -4.11
CA THR A 5 14.88 3.66 -4.11
C THR A 5 16.28 4.11 -3.70
N LYS A 6 16.63 5.37 -3.92
CA LYS A 6 17.97 5.93 -3.69
C LYS A 6 18.16 6.58 -2.31
N VAL A 7 17.06 6.90 -1.63
CA VAL A 7 17.09 7.64 -0.35
C VAL A 7 17.04 6.66 0.83
N THR A 8 17.70 6.99 1.95
CA THR A 8 17.63 6.22 3.19
C THR A 8 16.32 6.50 3.92
N GLU A 9 15.92 5.61 4.83
CA GLU A 9 14.73 5.82 5.65
C GLU A 9 14.76 7.18 6.36
N GLN A 10 15.86 7.48 7.07
CA GLN A 10 16.04 8.73 7.81
C GLN A 10 15.90 9.97 6.93
N THR A 11 16.57 9.99 5.77
CA THR A 11 16.50 11.12 4.84
C THR A 11 15.10 11.27 4.26
N PHE A 12 14.37 10.18 4.02
CA PHE A 12 12.99 10.24 3.57
C PHE A 12 12.06 10.77 4.67
N LYS A 13 12.19 10.27 5.91
CA LYS A 13 11.43 10.74 7.08
C LYS A 13 11.59 12.27 7.25
N LEU A 14 12.84 12.75 7.23
CA LEU A 14 13.13 14.18 7.34
C LEU A 14 12.53 15.00 6.19
N LYS A 15 12.67 14.55 4.95
CA LYS A 15 12.09 15.26 3.79
C LYS A 15 10.57 15.31 3.84
N LEU A 16 9.93 14.21 4.26
CA LEU A 16 8.48 14.13 4.41
C LEU A 16 7.98 15.08 5.51
N GLN A 17 8.69 15.14 6.65
CA GLN A 17 8.38 16.06 7.73
C GLN A 17 8.56 17.53 7.30
N ASN A 18 9.68 17.86 6.64
CA ASN A 18 9.93 19.21 6.13
C ASN A 18 8.87 19.65 5.10
N TRP A 19 8.43 18.72 4.24
CA TRP A 19 7.33 18.98 3.31
C TRP A 19 6.03 19.26 4.07
N HIS A 20 5.69 18.44 5.07
CA HIS A 20 4.48 18.66 5.85
C HIS A 20 4.51 20.02 6.57
N ASN A 21 5.60 20.34 7.27
CA ASN A 21 5.76 21.61 7.97
C ASN A 21 5.61 22.82 7.02
N LYS A 22 6.15 22.71 5.80
CA LYS A 22 6.05 23.77 4.79
C LYS A 22 4.61 23.98 4.30
N TYR A 23 3.84 22.90 4.13
CA TYR A 23 2.51 22.94 3.53
C TYR A 23 1.38 22.74 4.55
N GLN A 24 1.67 22.75 5.85
CA GLN A 24 0.69 22.47 6.90
C GLN A 24 -0.49 23.44 6.81
N GLY A 25 -0.23 24.74 6.67
CA GLY A 25 -1.29 25.75 6.54
C GLY A 25 -2.23 25.47 5.35
N PHE A 26 -1.68 25.08 4.20
CA PHE A 26 -2.47 24.67 3.03
C PHE A 26 -3.27 23.39 3.31
N LEU A 27 -2.67 22.38 3.95
CA LEU A 27 -3.36 21.13 4.29
C LEU A 27 -4.48 21.32 5.32
N ASP A 28 -4.36 22.32 6.18
CA ASP A 28 -5.35 22.65 7.22
C ASP A 28 -6.46 23.58 6.69
N GLU A 29 -6.52 23.86 5.39
CA GLU A 29 -7.66 24.56 4.77
C GLU A 29 -8.92 23.69 4.82
N TYR A 30 -10.05 24.33 5.14
CA TYR A 30 -11.38 23.72 5.17
C TYR A 30 -12.31 24.43 4.19
N SER A 31 -13.20 23.66 3.58
CA SER A 31 -14.31 24.13 2.76
C SER A 31 -15.62 23.84 3.50
N VAL A 32 -16.53 24.81 3.46
CA VAL A 32 -17.88 24.67 4.03
C VAL A 32 -18.85 24.39 2.89
N ASN A 33 -19.62 23.31 3.02
CA ASN A 33 -20.72 23.04 2.10
C ASN A 33 -21.86 24.02 2.43
N GLN A 34 -22.24 24.87 1.47
CA GLN A 34 -23.26 25.89 1.68
C GLN A 34 -24.67 25.31 1.87
N ASP A 35 -24.93 24.12 1.32
CA ASP A 35 -26.25 23.49 1.38
C ASP A 35 -26.45 22.69 2.67
N THR A 36 -25.39 22.04 3.18
CA THR A 36 -25.46 21.17 4.37
C THR A 36 -24.84 21.79 5.63
N GLY A 37 -24.07 22.87 5.49
CA GLY A 37 -23.28 23.46 6.57
C GLY A 37 -22.08 22.63 7.01
N GLU A 38 -21.80 21.50 6.34
CA GLU A 38 -20.72 20.59 6.72
C GLU A 38 -19.35 21.18 6.40
N ILE A 39 -18.42 21.02 7.34
CA ILE A 39 -17.03 21.46 7.20
C ILE A 39 -16.17 20.26 6.82
N THR A 40 -15.45 20.35 5.70
CA THR A 40 -14.53 19.31 5.22
C THR A 40 -13.17 19.90 4.89
N TYR A 41 -12.11 19.11 5.02
CA TYR A 41 -10.79 19.52 4.56
C TYR A 41 -10.80 19.70 3.04
N THR A 42 -10.38 20.87 2.55
CA THR A 42 -10.30 21.17 1.12
C THR A 42 -9.39 20.17 0.40
N HIS A 43 -8.29 19.76 1.05
CA HIS A 43 -7.27 18.87 0.48
C HIS A 43 -7.31 17.46 1.07
N GLN A 44 -8.51 16.91 1.30
CA GLN A 44 -8.70 15.61 1.96
C GLN A 44 -7.87 14.47 1.33
N ARG A 45 -7.81 14.39 0.00
CA ARG A 45 -7.05 13.34 -0.71
C ARG A 45 -5.55 13.45 -0.46
N LEU A 46 -5.03 14.67 -0.41
CA LEU A 46 -3.61 14.92 -0.17
C LEU A 46 -3.24 14.62 1.28
N ARG A 47 -4.09 15.03 2.24
CA ARG A 47 -3.96 14.64 3.66
C ARG A 47 -3.96 13.13 3.81
N ALA A 48 -4.91 12.44 3.19
CA ALA A 48 -4.99 10.98 3.24
C ALA A 48 -3.73 10.30 2.66
N ALA A 49 -3.18 10.82 1.56
CA ALA A 49 -1.92 10.32 1.00
C ALA A 49 -0.74 10.50 1.97
N TYR A 50 -0.64 11.67 2.60
CA TYR A 50 0.37 11.94 3.64
C TYR A 50 0.21 11.00 4.84
N SER A 51 -0.99 10.88 5.40
CA SER A 51 -1.28 9.98 6.51
C SER A 51 -0.96 8.53 6.17
N SER A 52 -1.24 8.09 4.94
CA SER A 52 -0.87 6.75 4.47
C SER A 52 0.63 6.55 4.42
N LEU A 53 1.40 7.54 3.96
CA LEU A 53 2.87 7.48 3.99
C LEU A 53 3.40 7.41 5.42
N CYS A 54 2.84 8.19 6.35
CA CYS A 54 3.24 8.18 7.76
C CYS A 54 2.92 6.85 8.44
N ALA A 55 1.71 6.31 8.23
CA ALA A 55 1.28 5.04 8.82
C ALA A 55 2.10 3.85 8.28
N ASN A 56 2.53 3.92 7.01
CA ASN A 56 3.28 2.84 6.38
C ASN A 56 4.81 3.05 6.39
N LEU A 57 5.29 4.09 7.06
CA LEU A 57 6.66 4.58 6.93
C LEU A 57 7.71 3.54 7.31
N ASP A 58 7.47 2.80 8.38
CA ASP A 58 8.37 1.74 8.85
C ASP A 58 8.37 0.53 7.91
N TYR A 59 7.26 0.29 7.20
CA TYR A 59 7.15 -0.81 6.25
C TYR A 59 7.84 -0.50 4.91
N LEU A 60 7.84 0.77 4.46
CA LEU A 60 8.42 1.18 3.18
C LEU A 60 9.90 0.80 3.01
N PHE A 61 10.66 0.75 4.11
CA PHE A 61 12.09 0.46 4.11
C PHE A 61 12.43 -0.96 4.61
N THR A 62 11.44 -1.83 4.80
CA THR A 62 11.62 -3.22 5.26
C THR A 62 12.66 -3.99 4.44
N TYR A 63 12.61 -3.86 3.12
CA TYR A 63 13.56 -4.53 2.21
C TYR A 63 15.02 -4.07 2.40
N LYS A 64 15.22 -2.83 2.86
CA LYS A 64 16.54 -2.27 3.20
C LYS A 64 16.99 -2.65 4.61
N LYS A 65 16.05 -2.73 5.56
CA LYS A 65 16.31 -3.05 6.97
C LYS A 65 16.74 -4.51 7.13
N TYR A 66 16.10 -5.44 6.43
CA TYR A 66 16.37 -6.87 6.55
C TYR A 66 17.00 -7.48 5.29
N LYS A 67 18.21 -7.05 4.96
CA LYS A 67 18.94 -7.53 3.78
C LYS A 67 19.15 -9.06 3.75
N GLY A 68 19.22 -9.71 4.93
CA GLY A 68 19.38 -11.16 5.04
C GLY A 68 18.20 -11.99 4.51
N PHE A 69 17.02 -11.37 4.36
CA PHE A 69 15.85 -12.03 3.76
C PHE A 69 15.76 -11.87 2.24
N TYR A 70 16.73 -11.19 1.61
CA TYR A 70 16.78 -10.97 0.15
C TYR A 70 15.46 -10.44 -0.44
N ILE A 71 14.76 -9.60 0.32
CA ILE A 71 13.46 -9.07 -0.07
C ILE A 71 13.67 -8.11 -1.27
N PRO A 72 12.97 -8.33 -2.40
CA PRO A 72 13.08 -7.43 -3.53
C PRO A 72 12.52 -6.04 -3.19
N ASN A 73 13.02 -5.01 -3.87
CA ASN A 73 12.55 -3.63 -3.71
C ASN A 73 11.14 -3.35 -4.27
N THR A 74 10.53 -4.35 -4.92
CA THR A 74 9.19 -4.27 -5.51
C THR A 74 8.41 -5.53 -5.18
N THR A 75 7.08 -5.41 -5.07
CA THR A 75 6.17 -6.54 -4.85
C THR A 75 5.70 -7.18 -6.15
N ASN A 76 6.27 -6.80 -7.31
CA ASN A 76 5.86 -7.29 -8.64
C ASN A 76 5.84 -8.82 -8.74
N HIS A 77 6.78 -9.51 -8.07
CA HIS A 77 6.81 -10.97 -8.03
C HIS A 77 5.58 -11.56 -7.33
N LEU A 78 5.10 -10.90 -6.26
CA LEU A 78 3.89 -11.30 -5.55
C LEU A 78 2.64 -10.91 -6.36
N ASP A 79 2.51 -9.64 -6.74
CA ASP A 79 1.30 -9.12 -7.37
C ASP A 79 1.06 -9.71 -8.77
N GLY A 80 2.09 -9.65 -9.63
CA GLY A 80 2.02 -10.10 -11.02
C GLY A 80 2.32 -11.60 -11.19
N GLY A 81 3.12 -12.19 -10.31
CA GLY A 81 3.43 -13.62 -10.37
C GLY A 81 2.40 -14.46 -9.63
N LYS A 82 2.43 -14.40 -8.29
CA LYS A 82 1.66 -15.31 -7.43
C LYS A 82 0.17 -14.94 -7.34
N PHE A 83 -0.14 -13.69 -7.07
CA PHE A 83 -1.52 -13.26 -6.83
C PHE A 83 -2.33 -13.17 -8.12
N ALA A 84 -1.71 -12.83 -9.25
CA ALA A 84 -2.38 -12.90 -10.55
C ALA A 84 -2.80 -14.34 -10.89
N ASP A 85 -1.89 -15.31 -10.74
CA ASP A 85 -2.20 -16.74 -10.95
C ASP A 85 -3.30 -17.23 -10.00
N LEU A 86 -3.21 -16.91 -8.71
CA LEU A 86 -4.25 -17.26 -7.73
C LEU A 86 -5.62 -16.66 -8.09
N LYS A 87 -5.68 -15.37 -8.44
CA LYS A 87 -6.92 -14.70 -8.86
C LYS A 87 -7.52 -15.36 -10.09
N ASN A 88 -6.69 -15.75 -11.07
CA ASN A 88 -7.15 -16.44 -12.26
C ASN A 88 -7.80 -17.79 -11.92
N ARG A 89 -7.18 -18.58 -11.03
CA ARG A 89 -7.73 -19.88 -10.59
C ARG A 89 -9.08 -19.72 -9.88
N ILE A 90 -9.20 -18.73 -8.99
CA ILE A 90 -10.48 -18.42 -8.33
C ILE A 90 -11.54 -17.98 -9.38
N LYS A 91 -11.13 -17.17 -10.37
CA LYS A 91 -12.02 -16.62 -11.39
C LYS A 91 -12.59 -17.69 -12.33
N VAL A 92 -11.84 -18.76 -12.63
CA VAL A 92 -12.34 -19.89 -13.43
C VAL A 92 -13.49 -20.61 -12.71
N HIS A 93 -13.44 -20.69 -11.38
CA HIS A 93 -14.47 -21.34 -10.56
C HIS A 93 -15.41 -20.33 -9.90
N ARG A 94 -16.19 -19.60 -10.72
CA ARG A 94 -17.09 -18.52 -10.25
C ARG A 94 -18.13 -18.97 -9.22
N GLY A 95 -18.57 -20.23 -9.29
CA GLY A 95 -19.57 -20.83 -8.40
C GLY A 95 -19.07 -21.28 -7.02
N LEU A 96 -17.78 -21.10 -6.70
CA LEU A 96 -17.28 -21.50 -5.38
C LEU A 96 -17.86 -20.64 -4.26
N SER A 97 -18.34 -21.31 -3.22
CA SER A 97 -18.69 -20.67 -1.96
C SER A 97 -17.46 -19.98 -1.33
N LYS A 98 -17.71 -18.98 -0.48
CA LYS A 98 -16.63 -18.27 0.24
C LYS A 98 -15.70 -19.23 1.00
N LYS A 99 -16.27 -20.28 1.62
CA LYS A 99 -15.53 -21.31 2.36
C LYS A 99 -14.57 -22.10 1.46
N LEU A 100 -15.01 -22.47 0.26
CA LEU A 100 -14.19 -23.17 -0.72
C LEU A 100 -13.11 -22.26 -1.31
N LYS A 101 -13.41 -20.97 -1.55
CA LYS A 101 -12.42 -19.98 -1.99
C LYS A 101 -11.27 -19.84 -0.99
N LEU A 102 -11.58 -19.78 0.31
CA LEU A 102 -10.56 -19.73 1.37
C LEU A 102 -9.69 -20.99 1.38
N LYS A 103 -10.30 -22.18 1.34
CA LYS A 103 -9.54 -23.45 1.24
C LYS A 103 -8.63 -23.50 0.01
N LEU A 104 -9.07 -22.96 -1.12
CA LEU A 104 -8.27 -22.89 -2.33
C LEU A 104 -7.09 -21.92 -2.19
N VAL A 105 -7.29 -20.79 -1.53
CA VAL A 105 -6.21 -19.85 -1.19
C VAL A 105 -5.20 -20.54 -0.27
N ASP A 106 -5.65 -21.19 0.80
CA ASP A 106 -4.78 -21.89 1.74
C ASP A 106 -3.96 -22.99 1.04
N PHE A 107 -4.64 -23.80 0.23
CA PHE A 107 -4.00 -24.83 -0.59
C PHE A 107 -2.96 -24.23 -1.55
N TYR A 108 -3.29 -23.13 -2.23
CA TYR A 108 -2.38 -22.45 -3.14
C TYR A 108 -1.13 -21.94 -2.42
N MET A 109 -1.29 -21.33 -1.25
CA MET A 109 -0.18 -20.80 -0.46
C MET A 109 0.71 -21.94 0.06
N HIS A 110 0.12 -23.04 0.55
CA HIS A 110 0.88 -24.18 1.05
C HIS A 110 1.69 -24.90 -0.05
N ASN A 111 1.12 -25.01 -1.26
CA ASN A 111 1.76 -25.69 -2.40
C ASN A 111 2.54 -24.74 -3.32
N ASN A 112 2.61 -23.46 -2.97
CA ASN A 112 3.29 -22.41 -3.75
C ASN A 112 2.86 -22.36 -5.23
N GLY A 113 1.58 -22.65 -5.51
CA GLY A 113 0.99 -22.67 -6.85
C GLY A 113 1.36 -23.88 -7.73
N LYS A 114 2.10 -24.87 -7.20
CA LYS A 114 2.38 -26.12 -7.91
C LYS A 114 1.09 -26.91 -8.12
N LYS A 115 0.94 -27.49 -9.30
CA LYS A 115 -0.03 -28.57 -9.54
C LYS A 115 0.60 -29.88 -9.08
N PHE A 116 -0.22 -30.80 -8.60
CA PHE A 116 0.17 -32.21 -8.51
C PHE A 116 0.48 -32.76 -9.90
#